data_AF-A0A2P4XPI1-F1
#
_entry.id   AF-A0A2P4XPI1-F1
#
_cell.length_a   1.000
_cell.length_b   1.000
_cell.length_c   1.000
_cell.angle_alpha   90.00
_cell.angle_beta   90.00
_cell.angle_gamma   90.00
#
_symmetry.space_group_name_H-M   'P 1'
#
loop_
_entity.id
_entity.type
_entity.pdbx_description
1 polymer ?
#
loop_
_entity_poly.entity_id
_entity_poly.type
_entity_poly.pdbx_seq_one_letter_code
_entity_poly.pdbx_strand_id
1 'polypeptide(L)'
;MSLLKEIQANAAVAWSPVKRRAELLALGSKGDGGVGFENNGGEFKLVSMDLSDPSRGMVTLGSIKTASRFTSLAWRDVPRHHDTCPYGIIAGGMADGSVSL
;
A
#
# COMPACT_ATOMS: atom_id res chain seq x y z
N MET A 1 23.69 -8.14 -9.57
CA MET A 1 22.64 -7.17 -9.95
C MET A 1 21.30 -7.90 -9.98
N SER A 2 20.56 -7.91 -8.88
CA SER A 2 19.15 -8.35 -8.92
C SER A 2 18.31 -7.09 -9.13
N LEU A 3 17.76 -6.90 -10.33
CA LEU A 3 16.82 -5.81 -10.61
C LEU A 3 15.39 -6.13 -10.13
N LEU A 4 15.21 -7.30 -9.50
CA LEU A 4 13.93 -7.80 -9.06
C LEU A 4 13.77 -7.57 -7.55
N LYS A 5 12.71 -6.86 -7.19
CA LYS A 5 12.21 -6.70 -5.82
C LYS A 5 10.92 -7.51 -5.65
N GLU A 6 10.75 -8.12 -4.48
CA GLU A 6 9.59 -8.93 -4.13
C GLU A 6 9.10 -8.63 -2.71
N ILE A 7 7.80 -8.81 -2.52
CA ILE A 7 7.15 -8.78 -1.22
C ILE A 7 6.03 -9.82 -1.21
N GLN A 8 5.97 -10.63 -0.15
CA GLN A 8 4.89 -11.61 0.03
C GLN A 8 3.71 -10.92 0.70
N ALA A 9 2.66 -10.61 -0.07
CA ALA A 9 1.45 -9.98 0.44
C ALA A 9 0.21 -10.40 -0.37
N ASN A 10 -0.90 -10.71 0.32
CA ASN A 10 -2.22 -10.77 -0.30
C ASN A 10 -2.90 -9.41 -0.16
N ALA A 11 -2.72 -8.55 -1.16
CA ALA A 11 -3.10 -7.15 -1.07
C ALA A 11 -3.69 -6.59 -2.36
N ALA A 12 -4.54 -5.57 -2.22
CA ALA A 12 -4.76 -4.58 -3.27
C ALA A 12 -3.50 -3.71 -3.36
N VAL A 13 -3.13 -3.29 -4.57
CA VAL A 13 -1.88 -2.58 -4.84
C VAL A 13 -2.16 -1.29 -5.61
N ALA A 14 -1.52 -0.20 -5.21
CA ALA A 14 -1.47 1.03 -6.00
C ALA A 14 -0.04 1.58 -6.05
N TRP A 15 0.39 2.01 -7.23
CA TRP A 15 1.70 2.62 -7.43
C TRP A 15 1.66 4.10 -7.11
N SER A 16 2.77 4.62 -6.57
CA SER A 16 2.92 6.05 -6.33
C SER A 16 2.84 6.82 -7.65
N PRO A 17 1.91 7.78 -7.77
CA PRO A 17 1.81 8.67 -8.92
C PRO A 17 2.83 9.83 -8.84
N VAL A 18 3.50 10.00 -7.69
CA VAL A 18 4.41 11.12 -7.44
C VAL A 18 5.77 10.78 -8.05
N LYS A 19 6.18 11.49 -9.11
CA LYS A 19 7.43 11.20 -9.86
C LYS A 19 8.68 11.07 -9.00
N ARG A 20 8.82 11.93 -7.98
CA ARG A 20 9.99 11.94 -7.08
C ARG A 20 10.01 10.77 -6.08
N ARG A 21 8.92 10.00 -6.05
CA ARG A 21 8.66 8.86 -5.16
C ARG A 21 8.02 7.70 -5.93
N ALA A 22 8.39 7.52 -7.19
CA ALA A 22 7.81 6.51 -8.07
C ALA A 22 8.16 5.07 -7.63
N GLU A 23 9.15 4.92 -6.75
CA GLU A 23 9.57 3.67 -6.12
C GLU A 23 8.62 3.17 -5.03
N LEU A 24 7.60 3.95 -4.65
CA LEU A 24 6.69 3.59 -3.57
C LEU A 24 5.47 2.80 -4.07
N LEU A 25 5.04 1.86 -3.23
CA LEU A 25 3.85 1.05 -3.40
C LEU A 25 2.97 1.14 -2.15
N ALA A 26 1.68 1.30 -2.39
CA ALA A 26 0.64 1.20 -1.38
C ALA A 26 0.04 -0.21 -1.44
N LEU A 27 0.01 -0.89 -0.31
CA LEU A 27 -0.54 -2.24 -0.16
C LEU A 27 -1.67 -2.22 0.86
N GLY A 28 -2.84 -2.71 0.48
CA GLY A 28 -4.00 -2.85 1.36
C GLY A 28 -4.35 -4.32 1.49
N SER A 29 -4.22 -4.90 2.69
CA SER A 29 -4.49 -6.32 2.91
C SER A 29 -5.92 -6.67 2.51
N LYS A 30 -6.04 -7.68 1.65
CA LYS A 30 -7.32 -8.33 1.30
C LYS A 30 -7.70 -9.42 2.31
N GLY A 31 -6.83 -9.68 3.28
CA GLY A 31 -6.94 -10.71 4.29
C GLY A 31 -6.01 -11.90 4.06
N ASP A 32 -5.81 -12.67 5.13
CA ASP A 32 -4.99 -13.88 5.07
C ASP A 32 -5.75 -14.96 4.30
N GLY A 33 -5.11 -15.57 3.30
CA GLY A 33 -5.68 -16.68 2.51
C GLY A 33 -5.89 -17.98 3.31
N GLY A 34 -5.88 -17.91 4.64
CA GLY A 34 -6.17 -19.03 5.53
C GLY A 34 -7.66 -19.19 5.76
N VAL A 35 -8.09 -20.44 5.95
CA VAL A 35 -9.48 -20.88 6.22
C VAL A 35 -10.04 -20.42 7.59
N GLY A 36 -9.50 -19.34 8.16
CA GLY A 36 -9.94 -18.79 9.44
C GLY A 36 -11.09 -17.79 9.25
N PHE A 37 -12.19 -18.01 9.96
CA PHE A 37 -13.33 -17.10 10.03
C PHE A 37 -13.05 -15.83 10.86
N GLU A 38 -11.80 -15.65 11.32
CA GLU A 38 -11.42 -14.50 12.14
C GLU A 38 -11.36 -13.22 11.30
N ASN A 39 -12.24 -12.29 11.62
CA ASN A 39 -12.33 -11.00 10.96
C ASN A 39 -11.31 -10.03 11.59
N ASN A 40 -10.01 -10.30 11.40
CA ASN A 40 -8.91 -9.52 12.01
C ASN A 40 -8.70 -8.13 11.37
N GLY A 41 -9.71 -7.58 10.70
CA GLY A 41 -9.62 -6.32 9.98
C GLY A 41 -8.68 -6.38 8.78
N GLY A 42 -8.22 -5.21 8.34
CA GLY A 42 -7.24 -5.03 7.27
C GLY A 42 -5.97 -4.36 7.78
N GLU A 43 -4.92 -4.37 6.94
CA GLU A 43 -3.69 -3.64 7.21
C GLU A 43 -3.28 -2.89 5.94
N PHE A 44 -3.02 -1.60 6.08
CA PHE A 44 -2.38 -0.77 5.06
C PHE A 44 -0.87 -0.76 5.29
N LYS A 45 -0.08 -0.91 4.22
CA LYS A 45 1.38 -0.76 4.24
C LYS A 45 1.82 0.16 3.12
N LEU A 46 2.74 1.06 3.44
CA LEU A 46 3.53 1.79 2.46
C LEU A 46 4.89 1.13 2.35
N VAL A 47 5.28 0.71 1.14
CA VAL A 47 6.54 0.00 0.91
C VAL A 47 7.37 0.68 -0.17
N SER A 48 8.69 0.54 -0.06
CA SER A 48 9.67 1.10 -0.98
C SER A 48 10.38 0.00 -1.76
N MET A 49 10.44 0.16 -3.07
CA MET A 49 11.28 -0.62 -3.98
C MET A 49 12.61 0.11 -4.21
N ASP A 50 13.34 0.37 -3.15
CA ASP A 50 14.66 0.99 -3.27
C ASP A 50 15.61 0.09 -4.08
N LEU A 51 15.82 0.45 -5.35
CA LEU A 51 16.68 -0.29 -6.27
C LEU A 51 18.17 -0.07 -6.01
N SER A 52 18.54 0.87 -5.12
CA SER A 52 19.92 1.02 -4.67
C SER A 52 20.32 -0.09 -3.70
N ASP A 53 19.35 -0.65 -2.96
CA ASP A 53 19.55 -1.84 -2.14
C ASP A 53 19.55 -3.10 -3.03
N PRO A 54 20.65 -3.87 -3.09
CA PRO A 54 20.72 -5.09 -3.90
C PRO A 54 19.89 -6.26 -3.36
N SER A 55 19.31 -6.14 -2.16
CA SER A 55 18.44 -7.16 -1.58
C SER A 55 17.17 -7.36 -2.43
N ARG A 56 16.56 -8.55 -2.36
CA ARG A 56 15.28 -8.80 -3.04
C ARG A 56 14.09 -8.22 -2.29
N GLY A 57 14.20 -8.00 -1.00
CA GLY A 57 13.10 -7.52 -0.18
C GLY A 57 12.75 -6.07 -0.50
N MET A 58 11.46 -5.77 -0.50
CA MET A 58 10.98 -4.39 -0.40
C MET A 58 10.95 -3.94 1.06
N VAL A 59 11.22 -2.66 1.32
CA VAL A 59 11.27 -2.09 2.67
C VAL A 59 9.89 -1.54 3.04
N THR A 60 9.32 -1.96 4.16
CA THR A 60 8.08 -1.34 4.69
C THR A 60 8.42 -0.04 5.39
N LEU A 61 7.92 1.08 4.88
CA LEU A 61 8.11 2.42 5.45
C LEU A 61 7.14 2.71 6.59
N GLY A 62 5.97 2.10 6.57
CA GLY A 62 4.98 2.22 7.64
C GLY A 62 3.78 1.31 7.41
N SER A 63 3.05 1.01 8.49
CA SER A 63 1.80 0.26 8.42
C SER A 63 0.77 0.76 9.41
N ILE A 64 -0.51 0.58 9.06
CA ILE A 64 -1.66 0.98 9.86
C ILE A 64 -2.71 -0.14 9.81
N LYS A 65 -3.21 -0.55 10.97
CA LYS A 65 -4.33 -1.49 11.07
C LYS A 65 -5.66 -0.76 10.83
N THR A 66 -6.57 -1.44 10.18
CA THR A 66 -7.90 -0.93 9.83
C THR A 66 -8.97 -1.92 10.26
N ALA A 67 -10.17 -1.43 10.56
CA ALA A 67 -11.27 -2.28 11.04
C ALA A 67 -11.79 -3.25 9.97
N SER A 68 -11.62 -2.92 8.69
CA SER A 68 -12.11 -3.70 7.55
C SER A 68 -10.99 -3.96 6.55
N ARG A 69 -11.13 -5.01 5.73
CA ARG A 69 -10.15 -5.39 4.71
C ARG A 69 -10.24 -4.47 3.50
N PHE A 70 -9.15 -4.31 2.77
CA PHE A 70 -9.14 -3.55 1.52
C PHE A 70 -9.59 -4.43 0.37
N THR A 71 -10.49 -3.93 -0.47
CA THR A 71 -10.90 -4.56 -1.73
C THR A 71 -10.20 -3.93 -2.92
N SER A 72 -9.96 -2.62 -2.86
CA SER A 72 -9.28 -1.82 -3.88
C SER A 72 -8.47 -0.68 -3.25
N LEU A 73 -7.46 -0.21 -3.97
CA LEU A 73 -6.69 0.99 -3.64
C LEU A 73 -6.58 1.89 -4.88
N ALA A 74 -6.67 3.19 -4.66
CA ALA A 74 -6.36 4.21 -5.65
C ALA A 74 -5.41 5.23 -5.02
N TRP A 75 -4.37 5.61 -5.75
CA TRP A 75 -3.41 6.61 -5.30
C TRP A 75 -3.33 7.73 -6.34
N ARG A 76 -3.54 8.97 -5.91
CA ARG A 76 -3.43 10.15 -6.75
C ARG A 76 -2.46 11.18 -6.20
N ASP A 77 -1.70 11.78 -7.11
CA ASP A 77 -0.96 12.98 -6.83
C ASP A 77 -1.93 14.16 -6.82
N VAL A 78 -1.80 15.07 -5.85
CA VAL A 78 -2.69 16.22 -5.68
C VAL A 78 -1.83 17.48 -5.58
N PRO A 79 -1.47 18.10 -6.74
CA PRO A 79 -0.49 19.19 -6.78
C PRO A 79 -0.82 20.38 -5.86
N ARG A 80 -2.11 20.68 -5.68
CA ARG A 80 -2.57 21.77 -4.80
C ARG A 80 -2.31 21.53 -3.30
N HIS A 81 -2.03 20.29 -2.90
CA HIS A 81 -1.83 19.88 -1.51
C HIS A 81 -0.45 19.29 -1.28
N HIS A 82 0.56 19.61 -2.09
CA HIS A 82 1.91 19.08 -1.90
C HIS A 82 2.55 19.44 -0.56
N ASP A 83 2.20 20.60 0.01
CA ASP A 83 2.75 21.05 1.30
C ASP A 83 2.22 20.21 2.47
N THR A 84 0.98 19.71 2.39
CA THR A 84 0.33 18.93 3.46
C THR A 84 0.36 17.43 3.18
N CYS A 85 0.29 17.03 1.91
CA CYS A 85 0.21 15.67 1.42
C CYS A 85 1.32 15.44 0.38
N PRO A 86 2.60 15.45 0.78
CA PRO A 86 3.73 15.40 -0.15
C PRO A 86 3.75 14.13 -1.00
N TYR A 87 3.14 13.04 -0.51
CA TYR A 87 3.04 11.77 -1.22
C TYR A 87 1.72 11.61 -1.98
N GLY A 88 0.87 12.63 -2.05
CA GLY A 88 -0.48 12.52 -2.60
C GLY A 88 -1.46 11.91 -1.60
N ILE A 89 -2.60 11.44 -2.11
CA ILE A 89 -3.69 10.87 -1.32
C ILE A 89 -3.97 9.44 -1.80
N ILE A 90 -4.17 8.55 -0.84
CA ILE A 90 -4.53 7.16 -1.07
C ILE A 90 -5.98 6.98 -0.61
N ALA A 91 -6.79 6.34 -1.43
CA ALA A 91 -8.14 5.95 -1.09
C ALA A 91 -8.25 4.42 -1.11
N GLY A 92 -8.82 3.85 -0.07
CA GLY A 92 -9.11 2.42 0.04
C GLY A 92 -10.60 2.16 -0.02
N GLY A 93 -11.01 1.31 -0.96
CA GLY A 93 -12.33 0.68 -0.91
C GLY A 93 -12.29 -0.47 0.09
N MET A 94 -13.19 -0.46 1.06
CA MET A 94 -13.22 -1.39 2.19
C MET A 94 -14.23 -2.52 1.95
N ALA A 95 -14.06 -3.65 2.64
CA ALA A 95 -14.94 -4.82 2.50
C ALA A 95 -16.34 -4.60 3.10
N ASP A 96 -16.51 -3.60 3.96
CA ASP A 96 -17.80 -3.18 4.52
C ASP A 96 -18.58 -2.23 3.59
N GLY A 97 -18.04 -1.94 2.39
CA GLY A 97 -18.61 -1.03 1.42
C GLY A 97 -18.26 0.44 1.63
N SER A 98 -17.51 0.79 2.68
CA SER A 98 -17.02 2.15 2.90
C SER A 98 -15.80 2.48 2.03
N VAL A 99 -15.49 3.78 1.92
CA VAL A 99 -14.24 4.28 1.34
C VAL A 99 -13.51 5.08 2.41
N SER A 100 -12.24 4.76 2.65
CA SER A 100 -11.36 5.50 3.56
C SER A 100 -10.28 6.22 2.79
N LEU A 101 -9.87 7.40 3.29
CA LEU A 101 -8.68 8.13 2.87
C LEU A 101 -7.57 7.97 3.91
#